data_AF-A0A6L9W7W3-F1
#
_entry.id   AF-A0A6L9W7W3-F1
#
_cell.length_a   1.000
_cell.length_b   1.000
_cell.length_c   1.000
_cell.angle_alpha   90.00
_cell.angle_beta   90.00
_cell.angle_gamma   90.00
#
_symmetry.space_group_name_H-M   'P 1'
#
loop_
_entity.id
_entity.type
_entity.pdbx_description
1 polymer ?
#
loop_
_entity_poly.entity_id
_entity_poly.type
_entity_poly.pdbx_seq_one_letter_code
_entity_poly.pdbx_strand_id
1 'polypeptide(L)'
;MDDPLTFSDPAYDAAADAYNENLAPPAWFYPLVGEVASDTVLLELCMTEAALELTRTEGDARELIRSSESMLAIIKAAKDLNDQFDALVPRFHTAREDRNRIVHALLSWREADGNEADYWIQHHPKTKREIVLPTDEAPRSMTDALRRIKDVTQQADELTIALRASDSAGQSPNPW
;
A
#
# COMPACT_ATOMS: atom_id res chain seq x y z
N MET A 1 53.28 2.27 -7.25
CA MET A 1 52.69 1.39 -6.24
C MET A 1 51.21 1.66 -6.31
N ASP A 2 50.46 0.76 -6.93
CA ASP A 2 49.01 0.83 -6.98
C ASP A 2 48.48 0.34 -5.63
N ASP A 3 47.60 1.12 -5.01
CA ASP A 3 47.00 0.80 -3.72
C ASP A 3 46.02 -0.37 -3.91
N PRO A 4 46.22 -1.54 -3.29
CA PRO A 4 45.41 -2.74 -3.53
C PRO A 4 43.97 -2.63 -2.98
N LEU A 5 43.58 -1.47 -2.45
CA LEU A 5 42.24 -1.17 -1.93
C LEU A 5 41.40 -0.27 -2.85
N THR A 6 41.93 0.22 -3.97
CA THR A 6 41.10 0.94 -4.94
C THR A 6 40.26 -0.04 -5.74
N PHE A 7 39.04 -0.28 -5.26
CA PHE A 7 37.98 -0.90 -6.05
C PHE A 7 37.57 0.10 -7.14
N SER A 8 38.02 -0.12 -8.38
CA SER A 8 37.47 0.56 -9.56
C SER A 8 36.82 -0.49 -10.45
N ASP A 9 35.50 -0.60 -10.36
CA ASP A 9 34.69 -1.35 -11.31
C ASP A 9 33.97 -0.32 -12.18
N PRO A 10 34.18 -0.31 -13.51
CA PRO A 10 33.51 0.60 -14.43
C PRO A 10 31.98 0.59 -14.31
N ALA A 11 31.38 -0.53 -13.88
CA ALA A 11 29.94 -0.62 -13.64
C ALA A 11 29.52 0.06 -12.32
N TYR A 12 30.41 0.11 -11.33
CA TYR A 12 30.18 0.78 -10.05
C TYR A 12 30.38 2.29 -10.18
N ASP A 13 31.39 2.71 -10.95
CA ASP A 13 31.63 4.13 -11.25
C ASP A 13 30.49 4.71 -12.11
N ALA A 14 29.97 3.96 -13.09
CA ALA A 14 28.78 4.37 -13.85
C ALA A 14 27.49 4.45 -13.00
N ALA A 15 27.34 3.59 -11.99
CA ALA A 15 26.22 3.66 -11.05
C ALA A 15 26.36 4.83 -10.06
N ALA A 16 27.59 5.15 -9.66
CA ALA A 16 27.92 6.32 -8.84
C ALA A 16 27.76 7.63 -9.64
N ASP A 17 28.13 7.66 -10.92
CA ASP A 17 27.91 8.80 -11.80
C ASP A 17 26.41 8.99 -12.09
N ALA A 18 25.63 7.93 -12.30
CA ALA A 18 24.17 8.04 -12.40
C ALA A 18 23.49 8.54 -11.10
N TYR A 19 24.09 8.23 -9.94
CA TYR A 19 23.66 8.75 -8.64
C TYR A 19 24.08 10.23 -8.44
N ASN A 20 25.27 10.61 -8.93
CA ASN A 20 25.85 11.96 -8.81
C ASN A 20 25.35 12.95 -9.88
N GLU A 21 24.95 12.47 -11.07
CA GLU A 21 24.27 13.22 -12.15
C GLU A 21 22.77 13.44 -11.85
N ASN A 22 22.31 12.93 -10.70
CA ASN A 22 21.21 13.47 -9.91
C ASN A 22 19.91 13.72 -10.65
N LEU A 23 19.27 12.65 -11.09
CA LEU A 23 17.81 12.68 -11.21
C LEU A 23 17.27 11.67 -10.21
N ALA A 24 17.11 12.13 -8.97
CA ALA A 24 16.20 11.49 -8.04
C ALA A 24 14.75 11.67 -8.55
N PRO A 25 13.86 10.68 -8.36
CA PRO A 25 12.44 10.87 -8.57
C PRO A 25 11.92 12.14 -7.88
N PRO A 26 10.79 12.71 -8.35
CA PRO A 26 10.23 13.91 -7.73
C PRO A 26 10.12 13.77 -6.22
N ALA A 27 10.36 14.86 -5.47
CA ALA A 27 10.47 14.82 -4.01
C ALA A 27 9.23 14.20 -3.31
N TRP A 28 8.06 14.31 -3.94
CA TRP A 28 6.81 13.72 -3.44
C TRP A 28 6.74 12.18 -3.60
N PHE A 29 7.55 11.56 -4.48
CA PHE A 29 7.37 10.16 -4.90
C PHE A 29 7.64 9.16 -3.79
N TYR A 30 8.88 9.09 -3.28
CA TYR A 30 9.25 8.10 -2.26
C TYR A 30 8.45 8.26 -0.96
N PRO A 31 8.19 9.49 -0.45
CA PRO A 31 7.30 9.67 0.69
C PRO A 31 5.90 9.09 0.43
N LEU A 32 5.31 9.36 -0.74
CA LEU A 32 3.97 8.88 -1.06
C LEU A 32 3.89 7.37 -1.24
N VAL A 33 4.92 6.75 -1.84
CA VAL A 33 5.03 5.28 -1.92
C VAL A 33 5.16 4.67 -0.53
N GLY A 34 5.98 5.27 0.34
CA GLY A 34 6.12 4.85 1.73
C GLY A 34 4.81 4.95 2.52
N GLU A 35 4.07 6.04 2.35
CA GLU A 35 2.77 6.25 2.98
C GLU A 35 1.74 5.22 2.49
N VAL A 36 1.62 5.02 1.17
CA VAL A 36 0.76 3.99 0.59
C VAL A 36 1.10 2.60 1.12
N ALA A 37 2.40 2.26 1.21
CA ALA A 37 2.83 0.97 1.73
C ALA A 37 2.47 0.80 3.22
N SER A 38 2.72 1.81 4.04
CA SER A 38 2.39 1.81 5.48
C SER A 38 0.89 1.72 5.74
N ASP A 39 0.10 2.57 5.08
CA ASP A 39 -1.36 2.60 5.27
C ASP A 39 -2.03 1.33 4.75
N THR A 40 -1.45 0.65 3.76
CA THR A 40 -1.96 -0.65 3.32
C THR A 40 -1.76 -1.73 4.39
N VAL A 41 -0.67 -1.69 5.15
CA VAL A 41 -0.48 -2.62 6.28
C VAL A 41 -1.53 -2.37 7.36
N LEU A 42 -1.83 -1.10 7.65
CA LEU A 42 -2.90 -0.74 8.58
C LEU A 42 -4.28 -1.20 8.08
N LEU A 43 -4.56 -1.02 6.79
CA LEU A 43 -5.76 -1.54 6.13
C LEU A 43 -5.88 -3.07 6.31
N GLU A 44 -4.80 -3.80 6.03
CA GLU A 44 -4.75 -5.26 6.19
C GLU A 44 -5.02 -5.68 7.64
N LEU A 45 -4.47 -4.94 8.61
CA LEU A 45 -4.73 -5.16 10.02
C LEU A 45 -6.22 -4.95 10.35
N CYS A 46 -6.79 -3.78 10.07
CA CYS A 46 -8.18 -3.45 10.42
C CYS A 46 -9.18 -4.39 9.74
N MET A 47 -8.96 -4.77 8.47
CA MET A 47 -9.82 -5.75 7.78
C MET A 47 -9.73 -7.13 8.42
N THR A 48 -8.54 -7.53 8.89
CA THR A 48 -8.35 -8.82 9.59
C THR A 48 -9.02 -8.81 10.96
N GLU A 49 -8.90 -7.71 11.71
CA GLU A 49 -9.57 -7.56 13.00
C GLU A 49 -11.09 -7.63 12.85
N ALA A 50 -11.67 -6.89 11.91
CA ALA A 50 -13.10 -6.96 11.63
C ALA A 50 -13.54 -8.39 11.26
N ALA A 51 -12.74 -9.10 10.47
CA ALA A 51 -13.03 -10.49 10.09
C ALA A 51 -13.01 -11.44 11.30
N LEU A 52 -12.01 -11.32 12.19
CA LEU A 52 -11.89 -12.14 13.40
C LEU A 52 -13.08 -11.92 14.35
N GLU A 53 -13.51 -10.67 14.53
CA GLU A 53 -14.68 -10.35 15.36
C GLU A 53 -15.96 -10.98 14.77
N LEU A 54 -16.16 -10.88 13.45
CA LEU A 54 -17.33 -11.46 12.78
C LEU A 54 -17.36 -12.99 12.86
N THR A 55 -16.22 -13.65 12.67
CA THR A 55 -16.14 -15.12 12.72
C THR A 55 -16.00 -15.65 14.13
N ARG A 56 -15.84 -14.78 15.14
CA ARG A 56 -15.50 -15.13 16.53
C ARG A 56 -14.31 -16.07 16.63
N THR A 57 -13.35 -15.89 15.74
CA THR A 57 -12.14 -16.71 15.69
C THR A 57 -11.10 -16.07 16.60
N GLU A 58 -10.58 -16.84 17.56
CA GLU A 58 -9.45 -16.40 18.37
C GLU A 58 -8.19 -16.30 17.51
N GLY A 59 -7.51 -15.16 17.56
CA GLY A 59 -6.27 -14.94 16.82
C GLY A 59 -5.72 -13.52 16.98
N ASP A 60 -4.42 -13.36 16.76
CA ASP A 60 -3.80 -12.03 16.66
C ASP A 60 -3.75 -11.62 15.18
N ALA A 61 -4.47 -10.56 14.84
CA ALA A 61 -4.48 -10.00 13.49
C ALA A 61 -3.06 -9.67 13.00
N ARG A 62 -2.16 -9.21 13.88
CA ARG A 62 -0.77 -8.87 13.52
C ARG A 62 0.04 -10.08 13.08
N GLU A 63 -0.24 -11.25 13.65
CA GLU A 63 0.40 -12.51 13.26
C GLU A 63 -0.18 -13.03 11.95
N LEU A 64 -1.49 -12.89 11.74
CA LEU A 64 -2.16 -13.34 10.53
C LEU A 64 -1.76 -12.53 9.29
N ILE A 65 -1.60 -11.21 9.39
CA ILE A 65 -1.21 -10.37 8.24
C ILE A 65 0.22 -10.64 7.74
N ARG A 66 1.07 -11.34 8.51
CA ARG A 66 2.38 -11.81 8.03
C ARG A 66 2.25 -12.81 6.88
N SER A 67 1.10 -13.49 6.78
CA SER A 67 0.77 -14.41 5.71
C SER A 67 -0.47 -13.90 4.95
N SER A 68 -0.27 -13.49 3.70
CA SER A 68 -1.40 -13.09 2.84
C SER A 68 -2.44 -14.20 2.70
N GLU A 69 -2.05 -15.46 2.74
CA GLU A 69 -2.98 -16.59 2.65
C GLU A 69 -3.85 -16.69 3.91
N SER A 70 -3.26 -16.60 5.10
CA SER A 70 -3.97 -16.67 6.37
C SER A 70 -4.96 -15.52 6.54
N MET A 71 -4.53 -14.29 6.24
CA MET A 71 -5.41 -13.12 6.23
C MET A 71 -6.58 -13.28 5.24
N LEU A 72 -6.30 -13.70 4.00
CA LEU A 72 -7.36 -13.84 3.00
C LEU A 72 -8.33 -14.97 3.37
N ALA A 73 -7.86 -16.02 4.03
CA ALA A 73 -8.72 -17.10 4.51
C ALA A 73 -9.73 -16.60 5.56
N ILE A 74 -9.30 -15.80 6.54
CA ILE A 74 -10.20 -15.28 7.56
C ILE A 74 -11.16 -14.23 7.00
N ILE A 75 -10.69 -13.33 6.13
CA ILE A 75 -11.55 -12.36 5.44
C ILE A 75 -12.62 -13.09 4.61
N LYS A 76 -12.24 -14.17 3.92
CA LYS A 76 -13.19 -14.99 3.18
C LYS A 76 -14.19 -15.71 4.08
N ALA A 77 -13.77 -16.15 5.27
CA ALA A 77 -14.65 -16.80 6.23
C ALA A 77 -15.66 -15.83 6.86
N ALA A 78 -15.29 -14.56 7.01
CA ALA A 78 -16.16 -13.49 7.49
C ALA A 78 -17.19 -13.01 6.45
N LYS A 79 -16.97 -13.38 5.18
CA LYS A 79 -17.88 -13.04 4.09
C LYS A 79 -19.26 -13.65 4.33
N ASP A 80 -20.30 -12.93 3.94
CA ASP A 80 -21.72 -13.29 4.08
C ASP A 80 -22.21 -13.31 5.54
N LEU A 81 -21.37 -12.94 6.51
CA LEU A 81 -21.76 -12.77 7.92
C LEU A 81 -22.26 -11.35 8.23
N ASN A 82 -21.89 -10.36 7.41
CA ASN A 82 -22.27 -8.96 7.62
C ASN A 82 -22.22 -8.16 6.30
N ASP A 83 -23.35 -7.51 5.96
CA ASP A 83 -23.49 -6.75 4.71
C ASP A 83 -22.50 -5.58 4.57
N GLN A 84 -22.16 -4.91 5.68
CA GLN A 84 -21.20 -3.80 5.66
C GLN A 84 -19.78 -4.33 5.38
N PHE A 85 -19.40 -5.43 6.02
CA PHE A 85 -18.13 -6.09 5.76
C PHE A 85 -18.02 -6.56 4.31
N ASP A 86 -19.07 -7.18 3.78
CA ASP A 86 -19.10 -7.68 2.39
C ASP A 86 -18.92 -6.55 1.37
N ALA A 87 -19.45 -5.36 1.64
CA ALA A 87 -19.24 -4.18 0.81
C ALA A 87 -17.78 -3.67 0.85
N LEU A 88 -17.04 -3.92 1.93
CA LEU A 88 -15.64 -3.53 2.07
C LEU A 88 -14.68 -4.49 1.34
N VAL A 89 -14.98 -5.79 1.28
CA VAL A 89 -14.11 -6.80 0.65
C VAL A 89 -13.62 -6.43 -0.77
N PRO A 90 -14.49 -6.07 -1.74
CA PRO A 90 -14.00 -5.70 -3.07
C PRO A 90 -13.13 -4.44 -3.05
N ARG A 91 -13.44 -3.48 -2.16
CA ARG A 91 -12.69 -2.21 -2.03
C ARG A 91 -11.32 -2.43 -1.42
N PHE A 92 -11.23 -3.35 -0.44
CA PHE A 92 -9.97 -3.84 0.12
C PHE A 92 -9.08 -4.46 -0.96
N HIS A 93 -9.64 -5.33 -1.81
CA HIS A 93 -8.87 -5.92 -2.92
C HIS A 93 -8.37 -4.85 -3.90
N THR A 94 -9.21 -3.89 -4.28
CA THR A 94 -8.79 -2.76 -5.13
C THR A 94 -7.66 -1.94 -4.48
N ALA A 95 -7.75 -1.65 -3.19
CA ALA A 95 -6.72 -0.91 -2.46
C ALA A 95 -5.36 -1.65 -2.44
N ARG A 96 -5.37 -2.99 -2.26
CA ARG A 96 -4.14 -3.81 -2.36
C ARG A 96 -3.56 -3.85 -3.76
N GLU A 97 -4.42 -3.92 -4.78
CA GLU A 97 -3.98 -3.83 -6.17
C GLU A 97 -3.36 -2.48 -6.50
N ASP A 98 -3.94 -1.39 -5.99
CA ASP A 98 -3.40 -0.04 -6.09
C ASP A 98 -2.00 0.06 -5.45
N ARG A 99 -1.84 -0.44 -4.22
CA ARG A 99 -0.54 -0.51 -3.55
C ARG A 99 0.46 -1.30 -4.39
N ASN A 100 0.09 -2.48 -4.88
CA ASN A 100 1.00 -3.30 -5.69
C ASN A 100 1.37 -2.60 -7.00
N ARG A 101 0.43 -1.92 -7.66
CA ARG A 101 0.70 -1.12 -8.85
C ARG A 101 1.69 0.01 -8.57
N ILE A 102 1.57 0.67 -7.42
CA ILE A 102 2.41 1.82 -7.04
C ILE A 102 3.80 1.35 -6.58
N VAL A 103 3.88 0.37 -5.69
CA VAL A 103 5.14 -0.17 -5.15
C VAL A 103 5.97 -0.88 -6.23
N HIS A 104 5.32 -1.57 -7.18
CA HIS A 104 5.99 -2.24 -8.29
C HIS A 104 6.08 -1.38 -9.56
N ALA A 105 5.86 -0.07 -9.46
CA ALA A 105 6.06 0.83 -10.59
C ALA A 105 7.55 0.92 -10.92
N LEU A 106 7.89 0.75 -12.20
CA LEU A 106 9.24 0.98 -12.70
C LEU A 106 9.33 2.43 -13.15
N LEU A 107 10.30 3.17 -12.63
CA LEU A 107 10.55 4.56 -13.01
C LEU A 107 11.73 4.67 -13.98
N SER A 108 11.65 5.63 -14.90
CA SER A 108 12.73 5.99 -15.81
C SER A 108 12.70 7.49 -16.06
N TRP A 109 13.86 8.13 -16.05
CA TRP A 109 13.99 9.54 -16.40
C TRP A 109 14.16 9.72 -17.92
N ARG A 110 13.65 10.83 -18.46
CA ARG A 110 13.84 11.26 -19.85
C ARG A 110 14.23 12.73 -19.93
N GLU A 111 15.31 13.00 -20.64
CA GLU A 111 15.61 14.35 -21.16
C GLU A 111 14.54 14.75 -22.15
N ALA A 112 14.01 15.96 -21.99
CA ALA A 112 13.11 16.53 -22.98
C ALA A 112 13.88 16.94 -24.24
N ASP A 113 13.29 16.67 -25.42
CA ASP A 113 13.82 17.12 -26.69
C ASP A 113 13.20 18.48 -27.08
N GLY A 114 13.94 19.57 -26.85
CA GLY A 114 13.56 20.91 -27.31
C GLY A 114 12.84 21.76 -26.26
N ASN A 115 11.54 22.05 -26.46
CA ASN A 115 10.77 23.03 -25.66
C ASN A 115 10.00 22.41 -24.48
N GLU A 116 10.10 21.10 -24.25
CA GLU A 116 9.47 20.44 -23.12
C GLU A 116 10.40 20.46 -21.90
N ALA A 117 9.84 20.33 -20.69
CA ALA A 117 10.63 20.19 -19.47
C ALA A 117 10.98 18.71 -19.26
N ASP A 118 12.16 18.42 -18.73
CA ASP A 118 12.57 17.06 -18.36
C ASP A 118 11.52 16.40 -17.47
N TYR A 119 11.29 15.10 -17.68
CA TYR A 119 10.20 14.42 -17.01
C TYR A 119 10.53 12.98 -16.64
N TRP A 120 9.76 12.50 -15.66
CA TRP A 120 9.81 11.13 -15.20
C TRP A 120 8.72 10.31 -15.85
N ILE A 121 9.03 9.08 -16.24
CA ILE A 121 8.05 8.11 -16.72
C ILE A 121 7.83 7.05 -15.66
N GLN A 122 6.56 6.81 -15.36
CA GLN A 122 6.09 5.61 -14.66
C GLN A 122 5.62 4.57 -15.68
N HIS A 123 6.23 3.38 -15.65
CA HIS A 123 5.78 2.24 -16.44
C HIS A 123 4.91 1.32 -15.58
N HIS A 124 3.67 1.09 -16.01
CA HIS A 124 2.81 0.12 -15.33
C HIS A 124 3.30 -1.31 -15.62
N PRO A 125 3.57 -2.14 -14.60
CA PRO A 125 4.22 -3.44 -14.78
C PRO A 125 3.41 -4.41 -15.67
N LYS A 126 2.08 -4.44 -15.50
CA LYS A 126 1.17 -5.30 -16.27
C LYS A 126 0.75 -4.75 -17.64
N THR A 127 0.29 -3.49 -17.72
CA THR A 127 -0.33 -2.93 -18.94
C THR A 127 0.68 -2.32 -19.91
N LYS A 128 1.96 -2.18 -19.52
CA LYS A 128 3.03 -1.52 -20.30
C LYS A 128 2.70 -0.08 -20.69
N ARG A 129 1.71 0.55 -20.03
CA ARG A 129 1.38 1.97 -20.21
C ARG A 129 2.44 2.84 -19.56
N GLU A 130 2.75 3.94 -20.23
CA GLU A 130 3.65 4.99 -19.78
C GLU A 130 2.84 6.19 -19.28
N ILE A 131 3.22 6.72 -18.13
CA ILE A 131 2.60 7.90 -17.51
C ILE A 131 3.70 8.89 -17.17
N VAL A 132 3.57 10.11 -17.66
CA VAL A 132 4.46 11.22 -17.33
C VAL A 132 4.15 11.71 -15.91
N LEU A 133 5.17 11.76 -15.06
CA LEU A 133 5.08 12.23 -13.69
C LEU A 133 5.52 13.71 -13.61
N PRO A 134 4.68 14.60 -13.07
CA PRO A 134 5.06 15.98 -12.81
C PRO A 134 6.13 16.09 -11.71
N THR A 135 6.97 17.12 -11.81
CA THR A 135 8.06 17.40 -10.86
C THR A 135 7.56 17.98 -9.54
N ASP A 136 6.49 18.79 -9.59
CA ASP A 136 6.08 19.64 -8.46
C ASP A 136 4.93 19.06 -7.65
N GLU A 137 4.00 18.34 -8.29
CA GLU A 137 2.81 17.76 -7.66
C GLU A 137 2.73 16.25 -7.86
N ALA A 138 2.06 15.54 -6.96
CA ALA A 138 1.82 14.12 -7.14
C ALA A 138 0.71 13.87 -8.20
N PRO A 139 0.80 12.78 -9.01
CA PRO A 139 -0.28 12.37 -9.88
C PRO A 139 -1.54 12.08 -9.08
N ARG A 140 -2.68 12.63 -9.53
CA ARG A 140 -3.99 12.39 -8.91
C ARG A 140 -4.27 10.92 -8.65
N SER A 141 -3.85 10.03 -9.55
CA SER A 141 -4.06 8.59 -9.40
C SER A 141 -3.38 7.97 -8.18
N MET A 142 -2.25 8.52 -7.72
CA MET A 142 -1.55 8.05 -6.51
C MET A 142 -2.22 8.62 -5.25
N THR A 143 -2.57 9.90 -5.27
CA THR A 143 -3.33 10.54 -4.18
C THR A 143 -4.69 9.86 -3.98
N ASP A 144 -5.37 9.52 -5.07
CA ASP A 144 -6.64 8.80 -5.03
C ASP A 144 -6.51 7.38 -4.46
N ALA A 145 -5.42 6.69 -4.75
CA ALA A 145 -5.13 5.37 -4.17
C ALA A 145 -4.92 5.47 -2.66
N LEU A 146 -4.11 6.42 -2.20
CA LEU A 146 -3.91 6.66 -0.77
C LEU A 146 -5.23 6.99 -0.06
N ARG A 147 -6.05 7.87 -0.65
CA ARG A 147 -7.37 8.21 -0.12
C ARG A 147 -8.28 6.98 -0.01
N ARG A 148 -8.32 6.12 -1.03
CA ARG A 148 -9.10 4.88 -1.00
C ARG A 148 -8.64 3.94 0.12
N ILE A 149 -7.32 3.79 0.30
CA ILE A 149 -6.76 2.97 1.38
C ILE A 149 -7.26 3.49 2.73
N LYS A 150 -7.05 4.79 3.02
CA LYS A 150 -7.46 5.40 4.29
C LYS A 150 -8.96 5.29 4.56
N ASP A 151 -9.78 5.50 3.53
CA ASP A 151 -11.25 5.42 3.65
C ASP A 151 -11.74 4.00 3.96
N VAL A 152 -11.16 2.97 3.35
CA VAL A 152 -11.51 1.58 3.66
C VAL A 152 -10.98 1.18 5.03
N THR A 153 -9.78 1.62 5.41
CA THR A 153 -9.20 1.38 6.74
C THR A 153 -10.12 1.92 7.83
N GLN A 154 -10.57 3.18 7.68
CA GLN A 154 -11.47 3.81 8.65
C GLN A 154 -12.78 3.03 8.78
N GLN A 155 -13.40 2.64 7.67
CA GLN A 155 -14.66 1.89 7.71
C GLN A 155 -14.50 0.50 8.36
N ALA A 156 -13.36 -0.17 8.16
CA ALA A 156 -13.08 -1.44 8.80
C ALA A 156 -12.87 -1.31 10.32
N ASP A 157 -12.18 -0.26 10.76
CA ASP A 157 -11.99 0.05 12.19
C ASP A 157 -13.32 0.38 12.87
N GLU A 158 -14.13 1.27 12.26
CA GLU A 158 -15.46 1.64 12.76
C GLU A 158 -16.38 0.41 12.91
N LEU A 159 -16.35 -0.51 11.93
CA LEU A 159 -17.09 -1.77 12.01
C LEU A 159 -16.60 -2.65 13.18
N THR A 160 -15.30 -2.79 13.35
CA THR A 160 -14.70 -3.56 14.45
C THR A 160 -15.14 -3.04 15.81
N ILE A 161 -15.11 -1.71 15.99
CA ILE A 161 -15.57 -1.04 17.21
C ILE A 161 -17.07 -1.32 17.46
N ALA A 162 -17.90 -1.22 16.42
CA ALA A 162 -19.34 -1.46 16.52
C ALA A 162 -19.68 -2.92 16.89
N LEU A 163 -18.95 -3.89 16.34
CA LEU A 163 -19.12 -5.31 16.64
C LEU A 163 -18.79 -5.60 18.12
N ARG A 164 -17.65 -5.13 18.61
CA ARG A 164 -17.22 -5.28 20.01
C ARG A 164 -18.19 -4.64 21.00
N ALA A 165 -18.72 -3.47 20.67
CA ALA A 165 -19.72 -2.79 21.48
C ALA A 165 -21.04 -3.57 21.57
N SER A 166 -21.45 -4.22 20.47
CA SER A 166 -22.68 -5.02 20.41
C SER A 166 -22.58 -6.29 21.26
N ASP A 167 -21.44 -6.99 21.23
CA ASP A 167 -21.21 -8.16 22.09
C ASP A 167 -21.18 -7.79 23.58
N SER A 168 -20.65 -6.60 23.92
CA SER A 168 -20.64 -6.08 25.29
C SER A 168 -22.05 -5.74 25.80
N ALA A 169 -22.93 -5.22 24.93
CA ALA A 169 -24.32 -4.91 25.28
C ALA A 169 -25.19 -6.18 25.45
N GLY A 170 -24.83 -7.28 24.77
CA GLY A 170 -25.48 -8.58 24.92
C GLY A 170 -25.15 -9.30 26.24
N GLN A 171 -24.09 -8.88 26.94
CA GLN A 171 -23.71 -9.35 28.27
C GLN A 171 -24.28 -8.43 29.36
N SER A 172 -25.61 -8.29 29.45
CA SER A 172 -26.20 -7.79 30.70
C SER A 172 -26.02 -8.84 31.80
N PRO A 173 -25.43 -8.51 32.97
CA PRO A 173 -25.33 -9.46 34.06
C PRO A 173 -26.75 -9.80 34.52
N ASN A 174 -27.07 -11.10 34.51
CA ASN A 174 -28.30 -11.63 35.06
C ASN A 174 -28.39 -11.20 36.55
N PRO A 175 -29.40 -10.44 36.99
CA PRO A 175 -29.55 -10.10 38.39
C PRO A 175 -30.18 -11.31 39.11
N TRP A 176 -29.33 -12.20 39.62
CA TRP A 176 -29.71 -13.20 40.62
C TRP A 176 -28.68 -13.19 41.75
#